data_AF-A0A2J7YNT8-F1
#
_entry.id   AF-A0A2J7YNT8-F1
#
_cell.length_a   1.000
_cell.length_b   1.000
_cell.length_c   1.000
_cell.angle_alpha   90.00
_cell.angle_beta   90.00
_cell.angle_gamma   90.00
#
_symmetry.space_group_name_H-M   'P 1'
#
loop_
_entity.id
_entity.type
_entity.pdbx_description
1 polymer ?
#
loop_
_entity_poly.entity_id
_entity_poly.type
_entity_poly.pdbx_seq_one_letter_code
_entity_poly.pdbx_strand_id
1 'polypeptide(L)' 'MTNEEFRPADEEIAQARKLVAAFDAAQTRGLGAVAVDGAMVDIASVRLVRNTLDQAESLGL' A
#
# COMPACT_ATOMS: atom_id res chain seq x y z
N MET A 1 -15.12 -23.16 7.02
CA MET A 1 -15.67 -22.56 5.79
C MET A 1 -15.08 -21.16 5.70
N THR A 2 -14.26 -20.96 4.67
CA THR A 2 -13.94 -19.69 3.99
C THR A 2 -13.42 -18.52 4.83
N ASN A 3 -12.12 -18.51 5.13
CA ASN A 3 -11.38 -17.31 5.57
C ASN A 3 -10.97 -16.41 4.39
N GLU A 4 -11.78 -16.33 3.32
CA GLU A 4 -11.48 -15.49 2.15
C GLU A 4 -11.88 -14.02 2.38
N GLU A 5 -12.86 -13.75 3.27
CA GLU A 5 -13.32 -12.38 3.56
C GLU A 5 -12.36 -11.53 4.41
N PHE A 6 -11.38 -12.14 5.09
CA PHE A 6 -10.43 -11.45 5.97
C PHE A 6 -9.01 -11.37 5.40
N ARG A 7 -8.81 -11.81 4.16
CA ARG A 7 -7.53 -11.69 3.46
C ARG A 7 -7.57 -10.45 2.58
N PRO A 8 -6.59 -9.54 2.68
CA PRO A 8 -6.46 -8.50 1.67
C PRO A 8 -6.36 -9.19 0.31
N ALA A 9 -7.19 -8.77 -0.65
CA ALA A 9 -7.19 -9.38 -1.97
C ALA A 9 -5.83 -9.13 -2.65
N ASP A 10 -5.41 -10.04 -3.53
CA ASP A 10 -4.15 -9.87 -4.29
C ASP A 10 -4.09 -8.51 -5.02
N GLU A 11 -5.26 -8.01 -5.45
CA GLU A 11 -5.43 -6.69 -6.06
C GLU A 11 -5.16 -5.54 -5.08
N GLU A 12 -5.60 -5.67 -3.82
CA GLU A 12 -5.28 -4.70 -2.76
C GLU A 12 -3.79 -4.73 -2.41
N ILE A 13 -3.17 -5.91 -2.36
CA ILE A 13 -1.71 -6.05 -2.13
C ILE A 13 -0.93 -5.42 -3.29
N ALA A 14 -1.33 -5.67 -4.54
CA ALA A 14 -0.69 -5.08 -5.72
C ALA A 14 -0.82 -3.55 -5.72
N GLN A 15 -2.01 -3.04 -5.44
CA GLN A 15 -2.26 -1.61 -5.35
C GLN A 15 -1.48 -0.98 -4.19
N ALA A 16 -1.45 -1.64 -3.04
CA ALA A 16 -0.67 -1.24 -1.89
C ALA A 16 0.82 -1.09 -2.22
N ARG A 17 1.42 -2.08 -2.89
CA ARG A 17 2.82 -2.03 -3.34
C ARG A 17 3.03 -0.87 -4.32
N LYS A 18 2.10 -0.62 -5.25
CA LYS A 18 2.17 0.49 -6.21
C LYS A 18 2.19 1.85 -5.50
N LEU A 19 1.31 2.06 -4.51
CA LEU A 19 1.22 3.32 -3.76
C LEU A 19 2.49 3.57 -2.95
N VAL A 20 3.01 2.54 -2.26
CA VAL A 20 4.27 2.65 -1.50
C VAL A 20 5.44 2.97 -2.41
N ALA A 21 5.57 2.29 -3.55
CA ALA A 21 6.66 2.53 -4.50
C ALA A 21 6.61 3.94 -5.09
N ALA A 22 5.41 4.42 -5.45
CA ALA A 22 5.22 5.77 -5.96
C ALA A 22 5.56 6.83 -4.91
N PHE A 23 5.16 6.61 -3.65
CA PHE A 23 5.51 7.51 -2.56
C PHE A 23 7.00 7.50 -2.25
N ASP A 24 7.66 6.34 -2.20
CA ASP A 24 9.11 6.27 -1.97
C ASP A 24 9.87 6.99 -3.09
N ALA A 25 9.45 6.83 -4.36
CA ALA A 25 10.00 7.59 -5.47
C ALA A 25 9.80 9.11 -5.30
N ALA A 26 8.63 9.55 -4.85
CA ALA A 26 8.36 10.95 -4.55
C ALA A 26 9.19 11.48 -3.38
N GLN A 27 9.40 10.65 -2.35
CA GLN A 27 10.21 10.97 -1.17
C GLN A 27 11.67 11.21 -1.55
N THR A 28 12.24 10.44 -2.49
CA THR A 28 13.60 10.69 -3.01
C THR A 28 13.75 12.06 -3.70
N ARG A 29 12.64 12.65 -4.13
CA ARG A 29 12.58 14.00 -4.73
C ARG A 29 12.27 15.09 -3.70
N GLY A 30 12.14 14.74 -2.42
CA GLY A 30 11.76 15.65 -1.35
C GLY A 30 10.26 16.00 -1.32
N LEU A 31 9.41 15.22 -2.00
CA LEU A 31 7.96 15.43 -2.00
C LEU A 31 7.31 14.66 -0.84
N GLY A 32 6.52 15.38 -0.02
CA GLY A 32 5.79 14.80 1.11
C GLY A 32 4.47 14.12 0.74
N ALA A 33 4.03 14.25 -0.52
CA ALA A 33 2.84 13.59 -1.07
C ALA A 33 2.98 13.44 -2.60
N VAL A 34 2.29 12.46 -3.17
CA VAL A 34 2.25 12.19 -4.62
C VAL A 34 0.84 11.78 -5.05
N ALA A 35 0.42 12.21 -6.24
CA ALA A 35 -0.82 11.75 -6.84
C ALA A 35 -0.57 10.45 -7.61
N VAL A 36 -1.25 9.37 -7.24
CA VAL A 36 -1.22 8.07 -7.91
C VAL A 36 -2.64 7.73 -8.35
N ASP A 37 -2.86 7.54 -9.64
CA ASP A 37 -4.19 7.27 -10.22
C ASP A 37 -5.28 8.28 -9.79
N GLY A 38 -4.90 9.54 -9.55
CA GLY A 38 -5.81 10.60 -9.08
C GLY A 38 -6.06 10.61 -7.57
N ALA A 39 -5.55 9.64 -6.81
CA ALA A 39 -5.57 9.64 -5.36
C ALA A 39 -4.30 10.28 -4.79
N MET A 40 -4.44 11.13 -3.77
CA MET A 40 -3.28 11.67 -3.04
C MET A 40 -2.75 10.64 -2.05
N VAL A 41 -1.45 10.35 -2.18
CA VAL A 41 -0.71 9.45 -1.31
C VAL A 41 0.29 10.27 -0.53
N ASP A 42 0.06 10.37 0.77
CA ASP A 42 0.98 10.99 1.71
C ASP A 42 1.58 9.95 2.67
N ILE A 43 2.41 10.41 3.59
CA ILE A 43 3.06 9.55 4.56
C ILE A 43 2.09 8.83 5.51
N ALA A 44 0.91 9.38 5.77
CA ALA A 44 -0.12 8.73 6.58
C ALA A 44 -0.79 7.61 5.80
N SER A 45 -1.15 7.87 4.52
CA SER A 45 -1.67 6.85 3.61
C SER A 45 -0.70 5.68 3.46
N VAL A 46 0.60 5.96 3.25
CA VAL A 46 1.62 4.90 3.13
C VAL A 46 1.76 4.08 4.40
N ARG A 47 1.66 4.69 5.59
CA ARG A 47 1.71 3.93 6.86
C ARG A 47 0.57 2.93 6.99
N LEU A 48 -0.64 3.33 6.60
CA LEU A 48 -1.81 2.44 6.62
C LEU A 48 -1.62 1.27 5.64
N VAL A 49 -1.18 1.59 4.42
CA VAL A 49 -0.97 0.61 3.35
C VAL A 49 0.16 -0.36 3.69
N ARG A 50 1.25 0.12 4.32
CA ARG A 50 2.35 -0.74 4.80
C ARG A 50 1.87 -1.74 5.83
N ASN A 51 1.01 -1.34 6.76
CA ASN A 51 0.45 -2.28 7.74
C ASN A 51 -0.35 -3.40 7.07
N THR A 52 -1.10 -3.12 5.99
CA THR A 52 -1.79 -4.14 5.20
C THR A 52 -0.80 -5.09 4.51
N LEU A 53 0.30 -4.57 3.95
CA LEU A 53 1.35 -5.39 3.34
C LEU A 53 2.06 -6.27 4.37
N ASP A 54 2.36 -5.74 5.56
CA ASP A 54 2.98 -6.48 6.65
C ASP A 54 2.06 -7.62 7.13
N GLN A 55 0.75 -7.37 7.17
CA GLN A 55 -0.24 -8.42 7.46
C GLN A 55 -0.31 -9.48 6.36
N ALA A 56 -0.28 -9.08 5.08
CA ALA A 56 -0.21 -10.03 3.96
C ALA A 56 1.06 -10.90 4.03
N GLU A 57 2.22 -10.30 4.31
CA GLU A 57 3.49 -11.02 4.44
C GLU A 57 3.47 -12.01 5.61
N SER A 58 2.91 -11.60 6.76
CA SER A 58 2.72 -12.47 7.93
C SER A 58 1.78 -13.66 7.64
N LEU A 59 0.85 -13.47 6.71
CA LEU A 59 -0.06 -14.52 6.24
C LEU A 59 0.54 -15.39 5.13
N GLY A 60 1.74 -15.06 4.63
CA GLY A 60 2.42 -15.77 3.55
C GLY A 60 1.82 -15.52 2.16
N LEU A 61 1.21 -14.35 1.95
CA LEU A 61 0.62 -13.89 0.68
C LEU A 61 1.60 -13.05 -0.14
#